data_AF-A0A352PC90-F1
#
_entry.id   AF-A0A352PC90-F1
#
_cell.length_a   1.000
_cell.length_b   1.000
_cell.length_c   1.000
_cell.angle_alpha   90.00
_cell.angle_beta   90.00
_cell.angle_gamma   90.00
#
_symmetry.space_group_name_H-M   'P 1'
#
loop_
_entity.id
_entity.type
_entity.pdbx_description
1 polymer ?
#
loop_
_entity_poly.entity_id
_entity_poly.type
_entity_poly.pdbx_seq_one_letter_code
_entity_poly.pdbx_strand_id
1 'polypeptide(L)' 'MKKHKTREEKIQSGYRLKNFKLQAETRSVEKDHEEFGYLASKYVVADLTKTAIFSLVIVSMLLIAKKWLG' A
#
# COMPACT_ATOMS: atom_id res chain seq x y z
N MET A 1 11.31 -44.97 -15.16
CA MET A 1 10.14 -44.67 -16.02
C MET A 1 9.33 -43.52 -15.43
N LYS A 2 9.15 -42.41 -16.13
CA LYS A 2 8.22 -41.33 -15.70
C LYS A 2 6.81 -41.77 -16.05
N LYS A 3 5.98 -42.06 -15.04
CA LYS A 3 4.55 -42.36 -15.23
C LYS A 3 3.88 -41.17 -15.95
N HIS A 4 3.26 -41.40 -17.10
CA HIS A 4 2.47 -40.38 -17.77
C HIS A 4 1.14 -40.18 -17.03
N LYS A 5 0.87 -38.93 -16.64
CA LYS A 5 -0.37 -38.58 -15.94
C LYS A 5 -1.58 -38.76 -16.86
N THR A 6 -2.65 -39.32 -16.32
CA THR A 6 -3.92 -39.45 -17.03
C THR A 6 -4.55 -38.07 -17.27
N ARG A 7 -5.52 -38.00 -18.18
CA ARG A 7 -6.20 -36.73 -18.50
C ARG A 7 -6.86 -36.10 -17.28
N GLU A 8 -7.47 -36.93 -16.43
CA GLU A 8 -8.10 -36.51 -15.17
C GLU A 8 -7.08 -35.97 -14.15
N GLU A 9 -5.94 -36.65 -13.99
CA GLU A 9 -4.85 -36.19 -13.12
C GLU A 9 -4.26 -34.85 -13.59
N LYS A 10 -4.20 -34.62 -14.91
CA LYS A 10 -3.77 -33.32 -15.48
C LYS A 10 -4.76 -32.21 -15.16
N ILE A 11 -6.06 -32.49 -15.27
CA ILE A 11 -7.13 -31.52 -14.95
C ILE A 11 -7.07 -31.17 -13.45
N GLN A 12 -7.03 -32.17 -12.57
CA GLN A 12 -6.99 -31.96 -11.13
C GLN A 12 -5.71 -31.22 -10.69
N SER A 13 -4.56 -31.54 -11.30
CA SER A 13 -3.31 -30.80 -11.09
C SER A 13 -3.43 -29.35 -11.55
N GLY A 14 -4.10 -29.08 -12.68
CA GLY A 14 -4.33 -27.73 -13.20
C GLY A 14 -5.23 -26.90 -12.28
N TYR A 15 -6.32 -27.47 -11.77
CA TYR A 15 -7.18 -26.83 -10.77
C TYR A 15 -6.43 -26.51 -9.48
N ARG A 16 -5.60 -27.44 -8.97
CA ARG A 16 -4.76 -27.20 -7.80
C ARG A 16 -3.75 -26.07 -8.01
N LEU A 17 -3.12 -26.00 -9.19
CA LEU A 17 -2.18 -24.93 -9.53
C LEU A 17 -2.87 -23.56 -9.62
N LYS A 18 -4.08 -23.50 -10.18
CA LYS A 18 -4.88 -22.27 -10.22
C LYS A 18 -5.25 -21.80 -8.81
N ASN A 19 -5.73 -22.69 -7.95
CA ASN A 19 -6.10 -22.36 -6.58
C ASN A 19 -4.88 -21.96 -5.73
N PHE A 20 -3.74 -22.62 -5.94
CA PHE A 20 -2.49 -22.27 -5.29
C PHE A 20 -2.01 -20.87 -5.71
N LYS A 21 -2.08 -20.55 -7.01
CA LYS A 21 -1.75 -19.20 -7.51
C LYS A 21 -2.68 -18.15 -6.90
N LEU A 22 -3.98 -18.42 -6.85
CA LEU A 22 -4.97 -17.51 -6.27
C LEU A 22 -4.67 -17.24 -4.78
N GLN A 23 -4.42 -18.30 -3.99
CA GLN A 23 -4.08 -18.18 -2.57
C GLN A 23 -2.74 -17.47 -2.33
N ALA A 24 -1.75 -17.70 -3.19
CA ALA A 24 -0.46 -17.01 -3.09
C ALA A 24 -0.61 -15.51 -3.34
N GLU A 25 -1.41 -15.12 -4.33
CA GLU A 25 -1.71 -13.72 -4.67
C GLU A 25 -2.53 -13.04 -3.56
N THR A 26 -3.47 -13.75 -2.93
CA THR A 26 -4.23 -13.19 -1.79
C THR A 26 -3.30 -12.94 -0.59
N ARG A 27 -2.41 -13.90 -0.30
CA ARG A 27 -1.44 -13.77 0.80
C ARG A 27 -0.40 -12.69 0.56
N SER A 28 -0.01 -12.43 -0.69
CA SER A 28 0.91 -11.33 -0.99
C SER A 28 0.24 -9.98 -0.77
N VAL A 29 -1.03 -9.82 -1.16
CA VAL A 29 -1.77 -8.57 -0.94
C VAL A 29 -1.99 -8.29 0.56
N GLU A 30 -2.32 -9.32 1.34
CA GLU A 30 -2.43 -9.18 2.80
C GLU A 30 -1.09 -8.82 3.44
N LYS A 31 0.00 -9.47 3.03
CA LYS A 31 1.35 -9.11 3.49
C LYS A 31 1.75 -7.70 3.13
N ASP A 32 1.47 -7.25 1.90
CA ASP A 32 1.77 -5.88 1.48
C ASP A 32 0.97 -4.87 2.31
N HIS A 33 -0.27 -5.19 2.69
CA HIS A 33 -1.07 -4.34 3.55
C HIS A 33 -0.59 -4.32 5.01
N GLU A 34 -0.11 -5.45 5.55
CA GLU A 34 0.48 -5.51 6.89
C GLU A 34 1.85 -4.84 6.94
N GLU A 35 2.70 -5.09 5.95
CA GLU A 35 4.07 -4.60 5.88
C GLU A 35 4.08 -3.12 5.50
N PHE A 36 3.25 -2.66 4.56
CA PHE A 36 3.17 -1.25 4.15
C PHE A 36 1.94 -0.52 4.70
N GLY A 37 1.22 -1.09 5.67
CA GLY A 37 0.08 -0.44 6.31
C GLY A 37 0.43 0.88 7.01
N TYR A 38 1.68 1.06 7.41
CA TYR A 38 2.21 2.34 7.92
C TYR A 38 2.35 3.42 6.83
N LEU A 39 2.44 3.03 5.55
CA LEU A 39 2.39 3.92 4.38
C LEU A 39 0.96 4.14 3.90
N ALA A 40 -0.05 3.55 4.54
CA ALA A 40 -1.44 3.76 4.17
C ALA A 40 -1.69 5.27 4.10
N SER A 41 -1.98 5.75 2.89
CA SER A 41 -1.94 7.18 2.53
C SER A 41 -2.78 8.04 3.47
N LYS A 42 -3.79 7.44 4.12
CA LYS A 42 -4.61 8.08 5.15
C LYS A 42 -3.81 8.74 6.27
N TYR A 43 -2.77 8.09 6.80
CA TYR A 43 -1.96 8.66 7.89
C TYR A 43 -0.93 9.66 7.39
N VAL A 44 -0.27 9.34 6.27
CA VAL A 44 0.70 10.23 5.63
C VAL A 44 0.03 11.54 5.19
N VAL A 45 -1.14 11.47 4.54
CA VAL A 45 -1.89 12.65 4.09
C VAL A 45 -2.40 13.48 5.25
N ALA A 46 -2.87 12.85 6.34
CA ALA A 46 -3.32 13.56 7.53
C ALA A 46 -2.19 14.34 8.22
N ASP A 47 -0.98 13.78 8.25
CA ASP A 47 0.19 14.45 8.81
C ASP A 47 0.72 15.56 7.88
N LEU A 48 0.73 15.29 6.57
CA LEU A 48 1.12 16.28 5.56
C LEU A 48 0.20 17.50 5.57
N THR A 49 -1.12 17.30 5.71
CA THR A 49 -2.10 18.40 5.76
C THR A 49 -1.94 19.25 7.01
N LYS A 50 -1.72 18.64 8.18
CA LYS A 50 -1.40 19.38 9.41
C LYS A 50 -0.14 20.22 9.25
N THR A 51 0.93 19.62 8.73
CA THR A 51 2.21 20.29 8.50
C THR A 51 2.07 21.46 7.52
N ALA A 52 1.30 21.28 6.44
CA ALA A 52 1.01 22.33 5.48
C ALA A 52 0.26 23.51 6.11
N ILE A 53 -0.75 23.24 6.95
CA ILE A 53 -1.51 24.29 7.66
C ILE A 53 -0.59 25.09 8.58
N PHE A 54 0.21 24.42 9.43
CA PHE A 54 1.14 25.12 10.33
C PHE A 54 2.18 25.93 9.57
N SER A 55 2.70 25.41 8.46
CA SER A 55 3.64 26.13 7.61
C SER A 55 3.02 27.41 7.05
N LEU A 56 1.76 27.36 6.61
CA LEU A 56 1.03 28.51 6.08
C LEU A 56 0.76 29.57 7.16
N VAL A 57 0.47 29.15 8.40
CA VAL A 57 0.33 30.03 9.56
C VAL A 57 1.65 30.72 9.90
N ILE A 58 2.77 30.00 9.90
CA ILE A 58 4.09 30.58 10.18
C ILE A 58 4.45 31.62 9.12
N VAL A 59 4.25 31.30 7.84
CA VAL A 59 4.54 32.23 6.75
C VAL A 59 3.67 33.48 6.83
N SER A 60 2.38 33.35 7.14
CA SER A 60 1.49 34.51 7.28
C SER A 60 1.88 35.40 8.46
N MET A 61 2.26 34.82 9.60
CA MET A 61 2.79 35.56 10.74
C MET A 61 4.07 36.31 10.39
N LEU A 62 5.00 35.68 9.67
CA LEU A 62 6.24 36.32 9.24
C LEU A 62 5.99 37.49 8.28
N LEU A 63 5.02 37.36 7.36
CA LEU A 63 4.63 38.45 6.46
C LEU A 63 4.02 39.62 7.20
N ILE A 64 3.15 39.35 8.20
CA ILE A 64 2.57 40.39 9.05
C ILE A 64 3.67 41.07 9.88
N ALA A 65 4.53 40.29 10.53
CA ALA A 65 5.64 40.81 11.32
C ALA A 65 6.56 41.69 10.48
N LYS A 66 6.89 41.27 9.25
CA LYS A 66 7.69 42.07 8.31
C LYS A 66 7.02 43.40 7.95
N LYS A 67 5.69 43.44 7.83
CA LYS A 67 4.92 44.67 7.52
C LYS A 67 4.77 45.62 8.71
N TRP A 68 4.90 45.12 9.94
CA TRP A 68 4.74 45.90 11.17
C TRP A 68 6.09 46.33 11.79
N LEU A 69 7.14 45.53 11.63
CA LEU A 69 8.49 45.81 12.14
C LEU A 69 9.42 46.46 11.12
N GLY A 70 9.00 46.56 9.85
CA GLY A 70 9.65 47.32 8.77
C GLY A 70 8.64 48.21 8.08
#